data_AF-A0A522QMK8-F1
#
_entry.id   AF-A0A522QMK8-F1
#
_cell.length_a   1.000
_cell.length_b   1.000
_cell.length_c   1.000
_cell.angle_alpha   90.00
_cell.angle_beta   90.00
_cell.angle_gamma   90.00
#
_symmetry.space_group_name_H-M   'P 1'
#
loop_
_entity.id
_entity.type
_entity.pdbx_description
1 polymer ?
#
loop_
_entity_poly.entity_id
_entity_poly.type
_entity_poly.pdbx_seq_one_letter_code
_entity_poly.pdbx_strand_id
1 'polypeptide(L)'
;MMRRFAAACSGALWLGLLATALAAPVCRVQTLSIQGQSVKATFCVTSVGHERSGAGEVARISLSENLVGSGGSLDRTVTKDVLLAGGSGRLSDDLPLQGLGIDRMLHVSFVYGNGGVVPESALLIPGAVPVL
;
A
#
# COMPACT_ATOMS: atom_id res chain seq x y z
N MET A 1 60.60 27.97 -34.72
CA MET A 1 60.67 26.56 -34.28
C MET A 1 59.37 26.24 -33.53
N MET A 2 58.42 25.55 -34.18
CA MET A 2 57.07 25.25 -33.69
C MET A 2 57.05 24.10 -32.68
N ARG A 3 56.39 24.27 -31.53
CA ARG A 3 55.92 23.21 -30.61
C ARG A 3 54.66 23.71 -29.90
N ARG A 4 53.45 23.33 -30.33
CA ARG A 4 52.65 22.12 -30.00
C ARG A 4 51.81 22.26 -28.71
N PHE A 5 50.50 22.43 -28.95
CA PHE A 5 49.30 21.90 -28.28
C PHE A 5 49.19 21.82 -26.75
N ALA A 6 48.14 22.44 -26.22
CA ALA A 6 47.34 21.86 -25.14
C ALA A 6 45.88 22.35 -25.27
N ALA A 7 45.04 21.55 -25.91
CA ALA A 7 43.59 21.71 -25.87
C ALA A 7 43.09 21.08 -24.56
N ALA A 8 42.57 21.91 -23.66
CA ALA A 8 41.95 21.45 -22.43
C ALA A 8 40.52 20.96 -22.73
N CYS A 9 40.35 19.65 -22.85
CA CYS A 9 39.04 19.02 -22.87
C CYS A 9 38.47 18.99 -21.44
N SER A 10 37.60 19.94 -21.13
CA SER A 10 36.77 19.92 -19.93
C SER A 10 35.71 18.82 -20.06
N GLY A 11 36.04 17.62 -19.58
CA GLY A 11 35.11 16.50 -19.47
C GLY A 11 34.08 16.77 -18.38
N ALA A 12 32.81 16.78 -18.76
CA ALA A 12 31.66 17.03 -17.91
C ALA A 12 31.58 16.06 -16.71
N LEU A 13 31.34 16.61 -15.53
CA LEU A 13 30.92 15.86 -14.33
C LEU A 13 29.58 15.17 -14.63
N TRP A 14 29.60 13.85 -14.75
CA TRP A 14 28.40 13.03 -14.66
C TRP A 14 28.01 12.91 -13.19
N LEU A 15 27.11 13.78 -12.73
CA LEU A 15 26.35 13.56 -11.51
C LEU A 15 25.45 12.35 -11.74
N GLY A 16 25.89 11.19 -11.26
CA GLY A 16 25.06 9.99 -11.20
C GLY A 16 23.82 10.28 -10.36
N LEU A 17 22.67 10.41 -11.03
CA LEU A 17 21.38 10.30 -10.35
C LEU A 17 21.27 8.88 -9.80
N LEU A 18 21.59 8.71 -8.52
CA LEU A 18 21.08 7.61 -7.71
C LEU A 18 19.57 7.84 -7.57
N ALA A 19 18.82 7.51 -8.62
CA ALA A 19 17.40 7.28 -8.50
C ALA A 19 17.25 6.10 -7.55
N THR A 20 16.92 6.38 -6.29
CA THR A 20 16.40 5.37 -5.37
C THR A 20 15.26 4.68 -6.10
N ALA A 21 15.48 3.44 -6.51
CA ALA A 21 14.44 2.61 -7.09
C ALA A 21 13.33 2.51 -6.04
N LEU A 22 12.29 3.31 -6.20
CA LEU A 22 11.04 3.16 -5.46
C LEU A 22 10.61 1.72 -5.72
N ALA A 23 10.67 0.88 -4.68
CA ALA A 23 10.19 -0.49 -4.77
C ALA A 23 8.77 -0.44 -5.33
N ALA A 24 8.51 -1.20 -6.41
CA ALA A 24 7.20 -1.24 -7.02
C ALA A 24 6.15 -1.66 -5.97
N PRO A 25 4.95 -1.08 -5.99
CA PRO A 25 3.92 -1.39 -5.00
C PRO A 25 3.58 -2.88 -5.03
N VAL A 26 3.52 -3.51 -3.85
CA VAL A 26 3.13 -4.92 -3.75
C VAL A 26 1.61 -4.98 -3.65
N CYS A 27 0.98 -5.37 -4.75
CA CYS A 27 -0.47 -5.46 -4.86
C CYS A 27 -0.98 -6.90 -4.70
N ARG A 28 -2.18 -7.03 -4.14
CA ARG A 28 -3.00 -8.24 -4.16
C ARG A 28 -4.37 -7.92 -4.71
N VAL A 29 -4.85 -8.81 -5.57
CA VAL A 29 -6.17 -8.71 -6.21
C VAL A 29 -6.96 -9.95 -5.86
N GLN A 30 -8.21 -9.76 -5.46
CA GLN A 30 -9.13 -10.85 -5.17
C GLN A 30 -10.55 -10.46 -5.59
N THR A 31 -11.39 -11.47 -5.84
CA THR A 31 -12.81 -11.27 -6.09
C THR A 31 -13.58 -11.68 -4.84
N LEU A 32 -14.38 -10.76 -4.30
CA LEU A 32 -15.24 -10.95 -3.15
C LEU A 32 -16.69 -11.11 -3.59
N SER A 33 -17.42 -12.06 -3.02
CA SER A 33 -18.88 -12.11 -3.15
C SER A 33 -19.50 -11.41 -1.96
N ILE A 34 -20.13 -10.25 -2.18
CA ILE A 34 -20.71 -9.40 -1.14
C ILE A 34 -22.18 -9.21 -1.46
N GLN A 35 -23.08 -9.76 -0.63
CA GLN A 35 -24.53 -9.72 -0.85
C GLN A 35 -24.97 -10.15 -2.27
N GLY A 36 -24.31 -11.17 -2.82
CA GLY A 36 -24.58 -11.66 -4.18
C GLY A 36 -23.96 -10.83 -5.30
N GLN A 37 -23.30 -9.70 -5.00
CA GLN A 37 -22.51 -8.93 -5.95
C GLN A 37 -21.07 -9.45 -6.01
N SER A 38 -20.49 -9.47 -7.21
CA SER A 38 -19.07 -9.73 -7.41
C SER A 38 -18.31 -8.41 -7.34
N VAL A 39 -17.40 -8.29 -6.37
CA VAL A 39 -16.58 -7.10 -6.11
C VAL A 39 -15.12 -7.45 -6.31
N LYS A 40 -14.45 -6.81 -7.26
CA LYS A 40 -13.00 -6.93 -7.45
C LYS A 40 -12.31 -6.00 -6.46
N ALA A 41 -11.60 -6.56 -5.50
CA ALA A 41 -10.84 -5.84 -4.48
C ALA A 41 -9.34 -5.90 -4.78
N THR A 42 -8.68 -4.75 -4.74
CA THR A 42 -7.25 -4.57 -4.93
C THR A 42 -6.66 -3.85 -3.72
N PHE A 43 -5.65 -4.45 -3.11
CA PHE A 43 -4.95 -3.93 -1.94
C PHE A 43 -3.47 -3.79 -2.28
N CYS A 44 -2.94 -2.58 -2.24
CA CYS A 44 -1.56 -2.29 -2.60
C CYS A 44 -0.86 -1.54 -1.46
N VAL A 45 0.28 -2.07 -1.02
CA VAL A 45 1.18 -1.29 -0.17
C VAL A 45 1.98 -0.36 -1.07
N THR A 46 1.78 0.95 -0.94
CA THR A 46 2.38 1.97 -1.79
C THR A 46 3.60 2.64 -1.15
N SER A 47 3.70 2.61 0.17
CA SER A 47 4.90 3.02 0.90
C SER A 47 5.00 2.28 2.23
N VAL A 48 6.24 2.11 2.71
CA VAL A 48 6.55 1.48 3.99
C VAL A 48 7.67 2.27 4.66
N GLY A 49 7.47 2.67 5.91
CA GLY A 49 8.51 3.14 6.81
C GLY A 49 8.66 2.18 7.99
N HIS A 50 9.89 1.80 8.32
CA HIS A 50 10.16 0.95 9.48
C HIS A 50 10.74 1.80 10.61
N GLU A 51 10.19 1.65 11.80
CA GLU A 51 10.71 2.24 13.03
C GLU A 51 10.98 1.12 14.04
N ARG A 52 12.21 1.07 14.56
CA ARG A 52 12.62 0.08 15.54
C ARG A 52 12.95 0.77 16.87
N SER A 53 12.34 0.28 17.94
CA SER A 53 12.56 0.76 19.30
C SER A 53 12.81 -0.40 20.26
N GLY A 54 13.07 -0.10 21.53
CA GLY A 54 13.17 -1.12 22.58
C GLY A 54 11.87 -1.92 22.79
N ALA A 55 10.73 -1.43 22.30
CA ALA A 55 9.42 -2.09 22.39
C ALA A 55 9.12 -3.01 21.18
N GLY A 56 9.98 -3.04 20.16
CA GLY A 56 9.79 -3.85 18.95
C GLY A 56 9.97 -3.04 17.66
N GLU A 57 9.54 -3.65 16.56
CA GLU A 57 9.56 -3.03 15.23
C GLU A 57 8.14 -2.73 14.77
N VAL A 58 7.92 -1.52 14.27
CA VAL A 58 6.66 -1.05 13.69
C VAL A 58 6.88 -0.74 12.22
N ALA A 59 6.03 -1.26 11.36
CA ALA A 59 5.93 -0.83 9.97
C ALA A 59 4.77 0.15 9.81
N ARG A 60 5.05 1.40 9.47
CA ARG A 60 4.05 2.37 9.02
C ARG A 60 3.85 2.22 7.52
N ILE A 61 2.71 1.69 7.12
CA ILE A 61 2.39 1.38 5.73
C ILE A 61 1.34 2.34 5.18
N SER A 62 1.46 2.73 3.91
CA SER A 62 0.35 3.30 3.14
C SER A 62 -0.30 2.20 2.32
N LEU A 63 -1.57 1.94 2.59
CA LEU A 63 -2.37 0.91 1.95
C LEU A 63 -3.39 1.59 1.03
N SER A 64 -3.26 1.38 -0.27
CA SER A 64 -4.26 1.72 -1.27
C SER A 64 -5.26 0.58 -1.39
N GLU A 65 -6.54 0.92 -1.29
CA GLU A 65 -7.67 0.00 -1.30
C GLU A 65 -8.64 0.43 -2.40
N ASN A 66 -8.76 -0.42 -3.42
CA ASN A 66 -9.61 -0.17 -4.58
C ASN A 66 -10.59 -1.32 -4.74
N LEU A 67 -11.88 -1.06 -4.58
CA LEU A 67 -12.96 -2.02 -4.76
C LEU A 67 -13.85 -1.57 -5.92
N VAL A 68 -14.14 -2.47 -6.85
CA VAL A 68 -15.00 -2.19 -8.01
C VAL A 68 -16.06 -3.28 -8.11
N GLY A 69 -17.32 -2.88 -8.18
CA GLY A 69 -18.46 -3.77 -8.33
C GLY A 69 -19.52 -3.18 -9.27
N SER A 70 -20.63 -3.88 -9.45
CA SER A 70 -21.72 -3.40 -10.31
C SER A 70 -22.42 -2.15 -9.78
N GLY A 71 -22.39 -1.92 -8.46
CA GLY A 71 -23.00 -0.74 -7.83
C GLY A 71 -22.09 0.49 -7.72
N GLY A 72 -20.82 0.40 -8.15
CA GLY A 72 -19.89 1.53 -8.15
C GLY A 72 -18.46 1.13 -7.80
N SER A 73 -17.73 2.05 -7.14
CA SER A 73 -16.36 1.81 -6.71
C SER A 73 -16.01 2.56 -5.42
N LEU A 74 -15.05 2.01 -4.69
CA LEU A 74 -14.35 2.64 -3.58
C LEU A 74 -12.87 2.73 -3.97
N ASP A 75 -12.27 3.90 -3.83
CA ASP A 75 -10.82 4.08 -3.98
C ASP A 75 -10.35 4.99 -2.85
N ARG A 76 -9.49 4.45 -1.98
CA ARG A 76 -8.93 5.20 -0.86
C ARG A 76 -7.52 4.76 -0.56
N THR A 77 -6.77 5.62 0.11
CA THR A 77 -5.47 5.28 0.69
C THR A 77 -5.49 5.62 2.17
N VAL A 78 -5.04 4.68 2.99
CA VAL A 78 -4.98 4.81 4.45
C VAL A 78 -3.58 4.51 4.95
N THR A 79 -3.17 5.18 6.03
CA THR A 79 -1.92 4.87 6.72
C THR A 79 -2.21 4.01 7.94
N LYS A 80 -1.45 2.93 8.11
CA LYS A 80 -1.61 1.97 9.21
C LYS A 80 -0.26 1.67 9.84
N ASP A 81 -0.23 1.60 11.16
CA ASP A 81 0.94 1.14 11.91
C ASP A 81 0.76 -0.36 12.22
N VAL A 82 1.75 -1.17 11.86
CA VAL A 82 1.73 -2.62 11.99
C VAL A 82 2.85 -3.04 12.94
N LEU A 83 2.49 -3.65 14.07
CA LEU A 83 3.47 -4.27 14.96
C LEU A 83 4.04 -5.53 14.30
N LEU A 84 5.37 -5.61 14.21
CA LEU A 84 6.06 -6.69 13.54
C LEU A 84 6.64 -7.69 14.55
N ALA A 85 6.36 -8.97 14.32
CA ALA A 85 7.03 -10.11 14.93
C ALA A 85 7.72 -10.92 13.82
N GLY A 86 9.05 -10.92 13.81
CA GLY A 86 9.82 -11.64 12.78
C GLY A 86 9.62 -11.12 11.35
N GLY A 87 9.37 -9.81 11.18
CA GLY A 87 9.18 -9.18 9.88
C GLY A 87 7.77 -9.31 9.28
N SER A 88 6.82 -9.85 10.04
CA SER A 88 5.40 -9.93 9.66
C SER A 88 4.51 -9.39 10.77
N GLY A 89 3.30 -8.97 10.42
CA GLY A 89 2.34 -8.46 11.39
C GLY A 89 0.90 -8.58 10.89
N ARG A 90 -0.05 -8.24 11.76
CA ARG A 90 -1.48 -8.22 11.44
C ARG A 90 -2.04 -6.82 11.61
N LEU A 91 -3.00 -6.48 10.76
CA LEU A 91 -3.80 -5.27 10.88
C LEU A 91 -5.22 -5.55 10.42
N SER A 92 -6.15 -4.67 10.79
CA SER A 92 -7.52 -4.72 10.30
C SER A 92 -7.96 -3.35 9.79
N ASP A 93 -8.93 -3.35 8.90
CA ASP A 93 -9.56 -2.14 8.39
C ASP A 93 -11.06 -2.34 8.16
N ASP A 94 -11.80 -1.24 8.29
CA ASP A 94 -13.23 -1.19 8.01
C ASP A 94 -13.45 -0.36 6.73
N LEU A 95 -13.91 -1.03 5.68
CA LEU A 95 -14.12 -0.43 4.37
C LEU A 95 -15.60 -0.03 4.20
N PRO A 96 -15.90 1.26 3.99
CA PRO A 96 -17.25 1.72 3.71
C PRO A 96 -17.70 1.29 2.31
N LEU A 97 -18.77 0.50 2.23
CA LEU A 97 -19.25 -0.03 0.95
C LEU A 97 -20.37 0.81 0.32
N GLN A 98 -20.69 1.99 0.86
CA GLN A 98 -21.78 2.82 0.34
C GLN A 98 -21.51 3.26 -1.12
N GLY A 99 -20.25 3.51 -1.48
CA GLY A 99 -19.84 3.80 -2.86
C GLY A 99 -20.03 2.63 -3.84
N LEU A 100 -20.27 1.42 -3.33
CA LEU A 100 -20.63 0.22 -4.08
C LEU A 100 -22.16 -0.05 -4.06
N GLY A 101 -22.95 0.85 -3.49
CA GLY A 101 -24.39 0.67 -3.28
C GLY A 101 -24.75 -0.31 -2.15
N ILE A 102 -23.80 -0.61 -1.25
CA ILE A 102 -23.99 -1.54 -0.14
C ILE A 102 -23.94 -0.76 1.16
N ASP A 103 -25.05 -0.72 1.89
CA ASP A 103 -25.16 0.03 3.15
C ASP A 103 -24.60 -0.76 4.35
N ARG A 104 -23.32 -1.15 4.27
CA ARG A 104 -22.57 -1.87 5.31
C ARG A 104 -21.09 -1.52 5.25
N MET A 105 -20.36 -1.89 6.30
CA MET A 105 -18.89 -1.89 6.27
C MET A 105 -18.39 -3.31 6.03
N LEU A 106 -17.26 -3.42 5.35
CA LEU A 106 -16.50 -4.66 5.27
C LEU A 106 -15.33 -4.57 6.24
N HIS A 107 -15.39 -5.35 7.31
CA HIS A 107 -14.25 -5.55 8.21
C HIS A 107 -13.30 -6.55 7.57
N VAL A 108 -12.07 -6.15 7.28
CA VAL A 108 -11.04 -7.00 6.67
C VAL A 108 -9.85 -7.08 7.60
N SER A 109 -9.37 -8.29 7.86
CA SER A 109 -8.09 -8.51 8.52
C SER A 109 -7.04 -8.89 7.48
N PHE A 110 -5.85 -8.32 7.63
CA PHE A 110 -4.72 -8.53 6.73
C PHE A 110 -3.53 -9.10 7.50
N VAL A 111 -2.76 -9.94 6.82
CA VAL A 111 -1.40 -10.27 7.19
C VAL A 111 -0.46 -9.42 6.34
N TYR A 112 0.36 -8.61 7.01
CA TYR A 112 1.44 -7.85 6.39
C TYR A 112 2.74 -8.66 6.43
N GLY A 113 3.46 -8.69 5.31
CA GLY A 113 4.77 -9.31 5.21
C GLY A 113 5.36 -9.14 3.81
N ASN A 114 6.70 -9.20 3.70
CA ASN A 114 7.42 -9.02 2.42
C ASN A 114 7.01 -7.74 1.68
N GLY A 115 6.73 -6.66 2.42
CA GLY A 115 6.33 -5.37 1.84
C GLY A 115 4.91 -5.31 1.28
N GLY A 116 4.10 -6.37 1.42
CA GLY A 116 2.71 -6.41 0.94
C GLY A 116 1.72 -6.82 2.04
N VAL A 117 0.43 -6.76 1.71
CA VAL A 117 -0.65 -7.27 2.56
C VAL A 117 -1.40 -8.38 1.85
N VAL A 118 -1.88 -9.37 2.61
CA VAL A 118 -2.78 -10.42 2.13
C VAL A 118 -4.02 -10.42 3.01
N PRO A 119 -5.23 -10.29 2.45
CA PRO A 119 -6.46 -10.46 3.22
C PRO A 119 -6.55 -11.88 3.79
N GLU A 120 -6.73 -12.00 5.11
CA GLU A 120 -6.86 -13.28 5.84
C GLU A 120 -8.32 -13.61 6.10
N SER A 121 -9.13 -12.60 6.43
CA SER A 121 -10.58 -12.73 6.63
C SER A 121 -11.32 -11.46 6.28
N ALA A 122 -12.60 -11.60 5.92
CA ALA A 122 -13.49 -10.48 5.63
C ALA A 122 -14.89 -10.78 6.15
N LEU A 123 -15.47 -9.85 6.91
CA LEU A 123 -16.82 -9.95 7.46
C LEU A 123 -17.62 -8.68 7.19
N LEU A 124 -18.89 -8.84 6.84
CA LEU A 124 -19.81 -7.72 6.74
C LEU A 124 -20.35 -7.37 8.12
N ILE A 125 -20.07 -6.15 8.57
CA ILE A 125 -20.61 -5.63 9.82
C ILE A 125 -21.75 -4.64 9.52
N PRO A 126 -22.86 -4.69 10.28
CA PRO A 126 -23.90 -3.66 10.22
C PRO A 126 -23.29 -2.28 10.47
N GLY A 127 -23.77 -1.28 9.71
CA GLY A 127 -23.20 0.07 9.56
C GLY A 127 -22.60 0.70 10.82
N ALA A 128 -21.31 0.45 11.06
CA ALA A 128 -20.52 1.29 11.93
C ALA A 128 -20.42 2.67 11.26
N VAL A 129 -21.04 3.67 11.88
CA VAL A 129 -20.94 5.06 11.44
C VAL A 129 -19.58 5.59 11.91
N PRO A 130 -18.75 6.17 11.03
CA PRO A 130 -17.50 6.79 11.46
C PRO A 130 -17.82 7.89 12.48
N VAL A 131 -17.22 7.81 13.67
CA VAL A 131 -17.30 8.87 14.67
C VAL A 131 -16.28 9.93 14.25
N LEU A 132 -16.78 11.07 13.76
CA LEU A 132 -16.00 12.26 13.42
C LEU A 132 -15.64 13.06 14.68
#